data_AF-A0A848GGT9-F1
#
_entry.id   AF-A0A848GGT9-F1
#
_cell.length_a   1.000
_cell.length_b   1.000
_cell.length_c   1.000
_cell.angle_alpha   90.00
_cell.angle_beta   90.00
_cell.angle_gamma   90.00
#
_symmetry.space_group_name_H-M   'P 1'
#
loop_
_entity.id
_entity.type
_entity.pdbx_description
1 polymer ?
#
loop_
_entity_poly.entity_id
_entity_poly.type
_entity_poly.pdbx_seq_one_letter_code
_entity_poly.pdbx_strand_id
1 'polypeptide(L)'
;MTKSLQVAFRGILLGSLTLLAADTYAQLKVGDHPTKINKASVLELESDKQGLLLPRLTSFTGIDGLTPPDGMIVYLESTDVTQRGLYIRRNGAWEKMANDKDATANWKLTGNDAVAGNFIGTNAGSVPLVLKGQGVEGLIIDNGYAFLKKLDVITAGVDVLLVDPTSGKVSSRKISETAFTSAINSLNGQTGAAQTLTTAGGTDYFFTSTGNATSGDHKLTIEKQDGNRPLGLLTQADWLRLDKAAKALVIGTFNPTSTGSGLSISTDAMNIPYLSLHAADETNPGALTATAQNIGGNKTFKGSITVENGGTISSGLTVNGTSNLKDDAVIGKSLQVGTTTELKGKVTLGSVATGTNANTDVLMLGTAGEVIKRTLPTAAFRTFTNGTDGPDVHYAEDAAANTLTLHVPSASLAADRGLVTNIGQTFKGAKKFNDDLAVRTKVIVGDTTVAANSTLQVAGSLSLNIVTQNANYTMTDNDNTILMNCASGDLTVTLLSAVNRKGRVITVKKIGGTLAKSLKIVTSSSENIEDGTDYFIYNDWTFVTLQSDGANWFIIRH
;
A
#
# COMPACT_ATOMS: atom_id res chain seq x y z
N MET A 1 -22.06 29.10 -5.73
CA MET A 1 -23.31 28.94 -4.96
C MET A 1 -23.18 27.71 -4.07
N THR A 2 -23.16 27.96 -2.76
CA THR A 2 -22.78 27.08 -1.67
C THR A 2 -23.97 26.27 -1.15
N LYS A 3 -23.88 24.94 -1.30
CA LYS A 3 -24.93 23.97 -0.92
C LYS A 3 -24.69 23.25 0.43
N SER A 4 -23.78 23.75 1.28
CA SER A 4 -23.57 23.21 2.63
C SER A 4 -24.07 24.12 3.77
N LEU A 5 -24.71 25.26 3.45
CA LEU A 5 -25.32 26.19 4.42
C LEU A 5 -26.82 25.93 4.69
N GLN A 6 -27.31 24.69 4.53
CA GLN A 6 -28.74 24.36 4.70
C GLN A 6 -29.02 23.13 5.59
N VAL A 7 -28.01 22.53 6.23
CA VAL A 7 -28.20 21.50 7.28
C VAL A 7 -27.92 22.09 8.66
N ALA A 8 -28.54 23.25 8.87
CA ALA A 8 -29.30 23.54 10.08
C ALA A 8 -28.48 23.86 11.35
N PHE A 9 -28.40 25.11 11.81
CA PHE A 9 -29.52 26.05 12.01
C PHE A 9 -30.79 25.42 12.64
N ARG A 10 -30.70 24.20 13.21
CA ARG A 10 -31.73 23.53 14.03
C ARG A 10 -31.20 23.02 15.39
N GLY A 11 -29.99 23.41 15.79
CA GLY A 11 -29.39 23.06 17.08
C GLY A 11 -29.13 24.24 18.02
N ILE A 12 -29.52 25.46 17.63
CA ILE A 12 -29.63 26.60 18.54
C ILE A 12 -31.11 26.69 18.94
N LEU A 13 -31.39 26.67 20.26
CA LEU A 13 -32.64 27.15 20.88
C LEU A 13 -33.79 26.18 21.23
N LEU A 14 -33.56 24.91 21.60
CA LEU A 14 -34.56 24.10 22.33
C LEU A 14 -33.91 23.18 23.35
N GLY A 15 -33.89 23.60 24.61
CA GLY A 15 -33.37 22.80 25.73
C GLY A 15 -33.44 23.47 27.10
N SER A 16 -34.16 24.58 27.24
CA SER A 16 -34.75 24.97 28.51
C SER A 16 -35.85 23.97 28.86
N LEU A 17 -35.51 22.93 29.62
CA LEU A 17 -36.49 22.15 30.38
C LEU A 17 -35.87 21.70 31.72
N THR A 18 -36.05 22.59 32.70
CA THR A 18 -36.26 22.32 34.13
C THR A 18 -36.15 20.87 34.59
N LEU A 19 -35.19 20.60 35.49
CA LEU A 19 -35.38 19.60 36.54
C LEU A 19 -34.70 20.06 37.83
N LEU A 20 -35.54 20.63 38.70
CA LEU A 20 -35.67 20.40 40.15
C LEU A 20 -34.41 20.39 41.03
N ALA A 21 -34.55 21.14 42.14
CA ALA A 21 -33.63 21.27 43.26
C ALA A 21 -33.00 19.95 43.75
N ALA A 22 -31.72 20.03 44.12
CA ALA A 22 -31.16 19.26 45.21
C ALA A 22 -30.27 20.20 46.02
N ASP A 23 -30.70 20.55 47.23
CA ASP A 23 -29.86 21.22 48.23
C ASP A 23 -28.67 20.31 48.56
N THR A 24 -27.50 20.60 47.99
CA THR A 24 -26.26 19.90 48.35
C THR A 24 -25.66 20.55 49.60
N TYR A 25 -25.88 19.94 50.77
CA TYR A 25 -25.17 20.29 52.01
C TYR A 25 -23.68 19.95 51.86
N ALA A 26 -22.81 20.96 51.79
CA ALA A 26 -21.37 20.75 51.75
C ALA A 26 -20.80 20.51 53.16
N GLN A 27 -20.10 19.39 53.35
CA GLN A 27 -19.28 19.12 54.53
C GLN A 27 -17.92 19.81 54.35
N LEU A 28 -17.44 20.57 55.35
CA LEU A 28 -16.21 21.37 55.22
C LEU A 28 -15.07 20.74 56.02
N LYS A 29 -13.94 20.43 55.37
CA LYS A 29 -12.68 20.08 56.03
C LYS A 29 -11.64 21.14 55.71
N VAL A 30 -10.90 21.59 56.73
CA VAL A 30 -9.81 22.56 56.59
C VAL A 30 -8.58 21.95 57.25
N GLY A 31 -7.54 21.65 56.47
CA GLY A 31 -6.38 20.94 57.01
C GLY A 31 -5.56 20.17 55.98
N ASP A 32 -4.57 19.43 56.49
CA ASP A 32 -3.50 18.79 55.70
C ASP A 32 -4.00 17.65 54.76
N HIS A 33 -5.21 17.11 54.95
CA HIS A 33 -5.80 16.06 54.09
C HIS A 33 -7.25 16.36 53.61
N PRO A 34 -7.47 17.35 52.71
CA PRO A 34 -8.82 17.87 52.40
C PRO A 34 -9.73 16.92 51.60
N THR A 35 -9.20 15.86 50.98
CA THR A 35 -9.97 14.93 50.14
C THR A 35 -10.58 13.74 50.88
N LYS A 36 -10.21 13.53 52.15
CA LYS A 36 -10.82 12.52 53.02
C LYS A 36 -11.55 13.24 54.14
N ILE A 37 -12.85 13.38 53.98
CA ILE A 37 -13.70 14.00 54.99
C ILE A 37 -14.33 12.91 55.85
N ASN A 38 -14.27 13.06 57.17
CA ASN A 38 -14.93 12.14 58.07
C ASN A 38 -16.46 12.31 57.97
N LYS A 39 -17.17 11.25 57.59
CA LYS A 39 -18.64 11.27 57.43
C LYS A 39 -19.39 11.66 58.71
N ALA A 40 -18.76 11.57 59.88
CA ALA A 40 -19.37 11.91 61.16
C ALA A 40 -19.26 13.41 61.54
N SER A 41 -18.48 14.22 60.83
CA SER A 41 -18.18 15.61 61.24
C SER A 41 -18.61 16.64 60.21
N VAL A 42 -19.58 17.50 60.52
CA VAL A 42 -20.01 18.58 59.61
C VAL A 42 -18.87 19.58 59.31
N LEU A 43 -17.96 19.79 60.27
CA LEU A 43 -16.73 20.59 60.14
C LEU A 43 -15.56 19.82 60.75
N GLU A 44 -14.47 19.66 60.00
CA GLU A 44 -13.25 18.98 60.47
C GLU A 44 -12.03 19.89 60.31
N LEU A 45 -11.24 20.05 61.38
CA LEU A 45 -9.98 20.79 61.38
C LEU A 45 -8.85 19.82 61.66
N GLU A 46 -7.89 19.72 60.75
CA GLU A 46 -6.75 18.81 60.87
C GLU A 46 -5.45 19.54 60.56
N SER A 47 -4.61 19.76 61.57
CA SER A 47 -3.28 20.31 61.36
C SER A 47 -2.34 19.86 62.47
N ASP A 48 -1.10 19.56 62.12
CA ASP A 48 -0.04 19.24 63.09
C ASP A 48 0.49 20.48 63.84
N LYS A 49 0.11 21.69 63.38
CA LYS A 49 0.71 22.97 63.84
C LYS A 49 -0.30 24.08 64.14
N GLN A 50 -1.55 23.90 63.74
CA GLN A 50 -2.59 24.91 63.89
C GLN A 50 -3.80 24.32 64.58
N GLY A 51 -4.57 25.17 65.27
CA GLY A 51 -5.76 24.75 66.00
C GLY A 51 -6.90 25.75 65.82
N LEU A 52 -8.06 25.40 66.36
CA LEU A 52 -9.21 26.31 66.38
C LEU A 52 -8.98 27.42 67.39
N LEU A 53 -8.78 28.65 66.92
CA LEU A 53 -8.85 29.82 67.79
C LEU A 53 -10.31 30.23 67.98
N LEU A 54 -10.80 30.08 69.22
CA LEU A 54 -12.16 30.46 69.59
C LEU A 54 -12.28 31.97 69.81
N PRO A 55 -13.49 32.56 69.66
CA PRO A 55 -13.75 33.93 70.05
C PRO A 55 -13.33 34.17 71.50
N ARG A 56 -12.51 35.21 71.72
CA ARG A 56 -12.04 35.60 73.05
C ARG A 56 -12.93 36.72 73.58
N LEU A 57 -13.77 36.38 74.55
CA LEU A 57 -14.70 37.31 75.18
C LEU A 57 -14.09 37.88 76.45
N THR A 58 -14.33 39.15 76.76
CA THR A 58 -13.99 39.72 78.07
C THR A 58 -15.12 39.55 79.09
N SER A 59 -16.38 39.40 78.62
CA SER A 59 -17.57 39.03 79.40
C SER A 59 -18.61 38.31 78.53
N PHE A 60 -19.59 37.63 79.13
CA PHE A 60 -20.68 36.97 78.41
C PHE A 60 -21.84 37.90 78.01
N THR A 61 -21.94 39.09 78.59
CA THR A 61 -23.11 39.98 78.44
C THR A 61 -23.42 40.34 76.98
N GLY A 62 -22.38 40.60 76.18
CA GLY A 62 -22.55 40.93 74.77
C GLY A 62 -23.07 39.76 73.94
N ILE A 63 -22.55 38.55 74.20
CA ILE A 63 -22.95 37.35 73.46
C ILE A 63 -24.30 36.80 73.94
N ASP A 64 -24.64 36.92 75.23
CA ASP A 64 -25.91 36.48 75.80
C ASP A 64 -27.11 37.24 75.24
N GLY A 65 -26.94 38.54 74.93
CA GLY A 65 -27.96 39.36 74.27
C GLY A 65 -28.30 38.93 72.84
N LEU A 66 -27.48 38.06 72.24
CA LEU A 66 -27.71 37.45 70.93
C LEU A 66 -28.36 36.06 71.04
N THR A 67 -28.79 35.64 72.23
CA THR A 67 -29.38 34.31 72.51
C THR A 67 -28.53 33.15 71.98
N PRO A 68 -27.32 32.95 72.51
CA PRO A 68 -26.40 31.94 72.00
C PRO A 68 -26.94 30.54 72.29
N PRO A 69 -26.98 29.63 71.30
CA PRO A 69 -27.42 28.26 71.52
C PRO A 69 -26.47 27.50 72.45
N ASP A 70 -27.03 26.52 73.16
CA ASP A 70 -26.24 25.56 73.91
C ASP A 70 -25.35 24.74 72.96
N GLY A 71 -24.13 24.43 73.39
CA GLY A 71 -23.05 23.86 72.59
C GLY A 71 -22.06 24.89 72.05
N MET A 72 -22.35 26.18 72.13
CA MET A 72 -21.41 27.24 71.74
C MET A 72 -20.18 27.26 72.65
N ILE A 73 -18.99 27.41 72.07
CA ILE A 73 -17.71 27.41 72.81
C ILE A 73 -17.00 28.75 72.61
N VAL A 74 -16.54 29.32 73.71
CA VAL A 74 -15.81 30.59 73.73
C VAL A 74 -14.67 30.52 74.73
N TYR A 75 -13.67 31.35 74.55
CA TYR A 75 -12.66 31.55 75.58
C TYR A 75 -12.97 32.85 76.32
N LEU A 76 -13.30 32.78 77.60
CA LEU A 76 -13.50 33.97 78.42
C LEU A 76 -12.13 34.45 78.93
N GLU A 77 -11.63 35.56 78.41
CA GLU A 77 -10.47 36.30 78.91
C GLU A 77 -10.94 37.34 79.95
N SER A 78 -11.57 36.87 81.03
CA SER A 78 -12.00 37.75 82.14
C SER A 78 -10.79 38.33 82.87
N THR A 79 -10.92 39.56 83.36
CA THR A 79 -9.94 40.15 84.29
C THR A 79 -9.96 39.44 85.66
N ASP A 80 -11.04 38.75 86.01
CA ASP A 80 -11.08 37.80 87.11
C ASP A 80 -10.46 36.46 86.67
N VAL A 81 -9.26 36.21 87.15
CA VAL A 81 -8.47 35.01 86.81
C VAL A 81 -9.17 33.71 87.21
N THR A 82 -10.09 33.74 88.16
CA THR A 82 -10.90 32.58 88.57
C THR A 82 -12.09 32.34 87.63
N GLN A 83 -12.42 33.31 86.78
CA GLN A 83 -13.42 33.15 85.72
C GLN A 83 -12.80 33.14 84.33
N ARG A 84 -11.54 33.54 84.15
CA ARG A 84 -10.86 33.37 82.86
C ARG A 84 -10.64 31.90 82.50
N GLY A 85 -11.00 31.49 81.29
CA GLY A 85 -10.76 30.14 80.79
C GLY A 85 -11.64 29.79 79.61
N LEU A 86 -11.60 28.52 79.21
CA LEU A 86 -12.48 27.97 78.19
C LEU A 86 -13.88 27.75 78.76
N TYR A 87 -14.92 28.13 78.02
CA TYR A 87 -16.32 27.92 78.40
C TYR A 87 -17.13 27.29 77.27
N ILE A 88 -18.09 26.48 77.67
CA ILE A 88 -19.13 25.95 76.79
C ILE A 88 -20.49 26.37 77.30
N ARG A 89 -21.41 26.69 76.39
CA ARG A 89 -22.79 27.00 76.71
C ARG A 89 -23.56 25.71 76.93
N ARG A 90 -24.28 25.56 78.03
CA ARG A 90 -25.10 24.38 78.30
C ARG A 90 -26.29 24.73 79.19
N ASN A 91 -27.47 24.22 78.83
CA ASN A 91 -28.73 24.38 79.54
C ASN A 91 -29.04 25.82 79.98
N GLY A 92 -28.85 26.81 79.11
CA GLY A 92 -29.18 28.17 79.53
C GLY A 92 -28.12 28.86 80.41
N ALA A 93 -26.94 28.26 80.66
CA ALA A 93 -25.78 28.92 81.28
C ALA A 93 -24.44 28.72 80.57
N TRP A 94 -23.47 29.60 80.83
CA TRP A 94 -22.06 29.40 80.45
C TRP A 94 -21.34 28.60 81.55
N GLU A 95 -20.84 27.43 81.18
CA GLU A 95 -20.13 26.54 82.09
C GLU A 95 -18.63 26.58 81.80
N LYS A 96 -17.86 26.84 82.86
CA LYS A 96 -16.39 26.94 82.78
C LYS A 96 -15.79 25.55 82.71
N MET A 97 -14.82 25.37 81.82
CA MET A 97 -14.16 24.07 81.68
C MET A 97 -12.87 23.93 82.52
N ALA A 98 -12.13 24.99 82.92
CA ALA A 98 -11.05 24.93 83.94
C ALA A 98 -10.42 26.30 84.37
N ASN A 99 -9.84 26.40 85.60
CA ASN A 99 -8.76 27.33 86.04
C ASN A 99 -7.82 26.74 87.12
N ASP A 100 -6.70 27.42 87.39
CA ASP A 100 -5.62 27.01 88.32
C ASP A 100 -5.95 27.09 89.84
N LYS A 101 -7.06 27.70 90.26
CA LYS A 101 -7.45 27.88 91.67
C LYS A 101 -8.30 26.72 92.21
N ASP A 102 -9.12 26.10 91.36
CA ASP A 102 -9.77 24.81 91.69
C ASP A 102 -8.74 23.68 91.83
N ALA A 103 -7.48 23.93 91.43
CA ALA A 103 -6.35 23.05 91.71
C ALA A 103 -5.88 23.05 93.18
N THR A 104 -6.39 23.93 94.07
CA THR A 104 -5.86 24.10 95.45
C THR A 104 -6.82 23.81 96.62
N ALA A 105 -8.12 23.59 96.39
CA ALA A 105 -9.08 23.16 97.42
C ALA A 105 -9.23 21.64 97.54
N ASN A 106 -8.43 20.90 96.77
CA ASN A 106 -8.34 19.45 96.82
C ASN A 106 -7.36 19.01 97.93
N TRP A 107 -7.52 17.78 98.43
CA TRP A 107 -6.70 17.19 99.48
C TRP A 107 -5.20 17.42 99.25
N LYS A 108 -4.53 18.08 100.21
CA LYS A 108 -3.07 18.26 100.19
C LYS A 108 -2.37 17.03 100.74
N LEU A 109 -1.31 16.60 100.04
CA LEU A 109 -0.51 15.41 100.35
C LEU A 109 0.22 15.47 101.70
N THR A 110 0.15 16.60 102.41
CA THR A 110 0.87 16.86 103.65
C THR A 110 -0.02 16.86 104.90
N GLY A 111 -1.34 16.72 104.79
CA GLY A 111 -2.21 16.97 105.95
C GLY A 111 -2.12 18.42 106.45
N ASN A 112 -2.85 18.75 107.50
CA ASN A 112 -2.94 20.13 108.02
C ASN A 112 -1.78 20.40 108.99
N ASP A 113 -1.02 21.46 108.74
CA ASP A 113 0.37 21.64 109.19
C ASP A 113 0.62 21.90 110.69
N ALA A 114 1.81 21.45 111.10
CA ALA A 114 2.69 21.90 112.19
C ALA A 114 2.31 21.62 113.66
N VAL A 115 2.39 20.35 114.07
CA VAL A 115 3.58 19.89 114.82
C VAL A 115 4.16 18.69 114.05
N ALA A 116 5.46 18.73 113.78
CA ALA A 116 6.05 18.35 112.49
C ALA A 116 5.97 16.87 112.08
N GLY A 117 5.19 16.57 111.05
CA GLY A 117 5.08 15.26 110.42
C GLY A 117 3.67 15.04 109.89
N ASN A 118 3.55 14.79 108.58
CA ASN A 118 2.26 14.68 107.91
C ASN A 118 1.59 13.36 108.31
N PHE A 119 0.44 13.41 108.98
CA PHE A 119 -0.37 12.23 109.25
C PHE A 119 -1.83 12.45 108.86
N ILE A 120 -2.52 11.35 108.56
CA ILE A 120 -3.96 11.32 108.33
C ILE A 120 -4.55 10.72 109.61
N GLY A 121 -5.33 11.48 110.38
CA GLY A 121 -5.90 11.03 111.65
C GLY A 121 -6.14 12.16 112.65
N THR A 122 -6.56 11.80 113.86
CA THR A 122 -6.74 12.72 115.00
C THR A 122 -5.73 12.39 116.10
N ASN A 123 -5.26 13.43 116.80
CA ASN A 123 -4.30 13.36 117.89
C ASN A 123 -4.91 13.61 119.28
N ALA A 124 -6.24 13.73 119.40
CA ALA A 124 -6.92 13.99 120.67
C ALA A 124 -8.24 13.22 120.81
N GLY A 125 -8.41 12.52 121.94
CA GLY A 125 -9.60 11.74 122.29
C GLY A 125 -9.62 10.34 121.66
N SER A 126 -10.40 9.43 122.26
CA SER A 126 -10.55 8.02 121.84
C SER A 126 -11.37 7.85 120.55
N VAL A 127 -11.08 8.65 119.52
CA VAL A 127 -11.77 8.59 118.23
C VAL A 127 -10.80 8.01 117.18
N PRO A 128 -11.08 6.82 116.63
CA PRO A 128 -10.19 6.20 115.65
C PRO A 128 -10.29 6.86 114.27
N LEU A 129 -9.22 6.75 113.48
CA LEU A 129 -9.31 7.01 112.04
C LEU A 129 -10.08 5.85 111.41
N VAL A 130 -11.22 6.15 110.78
CA VAL A 130 -12.03 5.14 110.09
C VAL A 130 -12.14 5.47 108.61
N LEU A 131 -11.64 4.57 107.78
CA LEU A 131 -11.84 4.62 106.34
C LEU A 131 -13.06 3.75 105.98
N LYS A 132 -14.11 4.40 105.49
CA LYS A 132 -15.37 3.76 105.10
C LYS A 132 -15.60 3.84 103.60
N GLY A 133 -16.21 2.80 103.04
CA GLY A 133 -16.81 2.81 101.70
C GLY A 133 -18.29 2.51 101.80
N GLN A 134 -19.15 3.32 101.19
CA GLN A 134 -20.61 3.14 101.23
C GLN A 134 -21.17 2.95 102.66
N GLY A 135 -20.58 3.63 103.65
CA GLY A 135 -20.95 3.54 105.07
C GLY A 135 -20.35 2.37 105.86
N VAL A 136 -19.65 1.42 105.21
CA VAL A 136 -19.06 0.24 105.86
C VAL A 136 -17.59 0.47 106.20
N GLU A 137 -17.18 0.07 107.40
CA GLU A 137 -15.79 0.22 107.90
C GLU A 137 -14.86 -0.80 107.24
N GLY A 138 -13.82 -0.32 106.54
CA GLY A 138 -12.82 -1.17 105.87
C GLY A 138 -11.53 -1.29 106.68
N LEU A 139 -10.93 -0.15 107.00
CA LEU A 139 -9.74 -0.04 107.84
C LEU A 139 -10.02 0.92 108.99
N ILE A 140 -9.69 0.47 110.20
CA ILE A 140 -9.74 1.27 111.42
C ILE A 140 -8.34 1.30 112.02
N ILE A 141 -7.84 2.50 112.33
CA ILE A 141 -6.67 2.65 113.20
C ILE A 141 -7.17 3.16 114.55
N ASP A 142 -7.08 2.32 115.57
CA ASP A 142 -7.52 2.62 116.93
C ASP A 142 -6.45 2.25 117.96
N ASN A 143 -6.15 3.19 118.86
CA ASN A 143 -5.14 3.05 119.92
C ASN A 143 -3.80 2.44 119.46
N GLY A 144 -3.34 2.81 118.26
CA GLY A 144 -2.09 2.32 117.66
C GLY A 144 -2.17 0.98 116.93
N TYR A 145 -3.31 0.29 116.95
CA TYR A 145 -3.53 -0.96 116.20
C TYR A 145 -4.31 -0.71 114.91
N ALA A 146 -3.89 -1.40 113.85
CA ALA A 146 -4.60 -1.42 112.57
C ALA A 146 -5.53 -2.64 112.50
N PHE A 147 -6.81 -2.39 112.24
CA PHE A 147 -7.84 -3.41 112.09
C PHE A 147 -8.36 -3.43 110.66
N LEU A 148 -8.07 -4.51 109.93
CA LEU A 148 -8.66 -4.78 108.62
C LEU A 148 -10.00 -5.49 108.84
N LYS A 149 -11.09 -4.72 108.78
CA LYS A 149 -12.45 -5.22 109.04
C LYS A 149 -13.08 -5.91 107.84
N LYS A 150 -12.67 -5.52 106.63
CA LYS A 150 -13.12 -6.15 105.39
C LYS A 150 -11.94 -6.26 104.43
N LEU A 151 -11.37 -7.46 104.33
CA LEU A 151 -10.32 -7.79 103.39
C LEU A 151 -10.91 -8.70 102.32
N ASP A 152 -11.01 -8.17 101.11
CA ASP A 152 -11.56 -8.89 99.96
C ASP A 152 -10.41 -9.61 99.24
N VAL A 153 -10.13 -10.86 99.65
CA VAL A 153 -9.18 -11.72 98.92
C VAL A 153 -9.99 -12.73 98.11
N ILE A 154 -10.29 -12.29 96.89
CA ILE A 154 -11.02 -12.97 95.83
C ILE A 154 -9.98 -13.59 94.87
N THR A 155 -9.86 -14.93 94.86
CA THR A 155 -9.18 -15.78 93.84
C THR A 155 -7.64 -15.65 93.68
N ALA A 156 -6.96 -16.62 93.05
CA ALA A 156 -6.57 -17.91 93.61
C ALA A 156 -5.03 -17.90 93.72
N GLY A 157 -4.51 -18.31 94.88
CA GLY A 157 -3.10 -18.26 95.24
C GLY A 157 -2.93 -18.06 96.74
N VAL A 158 -1.99 -18.78 97.35
CA VAL A 158 -1.78 -18.74 98.81
C VAL A 158 -0.76 -17.66 99.15
N ASP A 159 -1.25 -16.44 99.31
CA ASP A 159 -0.47 -15.37 99.90
C ASP A 159 -0.46 -15.55 101.43
N VAL A 160 0.73 -15.69 102.01
CA VAL A 160 0.91 -15.80 103.47
C VAL A 160 1.39 -14.47 104.00
N LEU A 161 0.71 -13.95 105.03
CA LEU A 161 1.14 -12.77 105.76
C LEU A 161 2.10 -13.21 106.87
N LEU A 162 3.36 -12.79 106.78
CA LEU A 162 4.35 -12.98 107.83
C LEU A 162 4.41 -11.71 108.67
N VAL A 163 4.25 -11.85 109.98
CA VAL A 163 4.46 -10.76 110.95
C VAL A 163 5.83 -10.96 111.57
N ASP A 164 6.73 -9.99 111.38
CA ASP A 164 7.97 -9.93 112.16
C ASP A 164 7.61 -9.62 113.62
N PRO A 165 7.86 -10.54 114.57
CA PRO A 165 7.41 -10.38 115.95
C PRO A 165 8.15 -9.26 116.71
N THR A 166 9.27 -8.75 116.19
CA THR A 166 10.07 -7.72 116.86
C THR A 166 9.78 -6.32 116.33
N SER A 167 9.55 -6.18 115.01
CA SER A 167 9.30 -4.88 114.37
C SER A 167 7.82 -4.59 114.08
N GLY A 168 6.95 -5.59 114.21
CA GLY A 168 5.53 -5.49 113.83
C GLY A 168 5.31 -5.36 112.33
N LYS A 169 6.38 -5.47 111.52
CA LYS A 169 6.32 -5.27 110.08
C LYS A 169 5.63 -6.47 109.43
N VAL A 170 4.49 -6.21 108.81
CA VAL A 170 3.74 -7.24 108.09
C VAL A 170 4.27 -7.31 106.66
N SER A 171 4.75 -8.49 106.27
CA SER A 171 5.26 -8.76 104.93
C SER A 171 4.38 -9.80 104.27
N SER A 172 3.79 -9.49 103.12
CA SER A 172 3.20 -10.53 102.28
C SER A 172 4.32 -11.22 101.51
N ARG A 173 4.34 -12.56 101.56
CA ARG A 173 5.18 -13.34 100.65
C ARG A 173 4.27 -14.14 99.74
N LYS A 174 4.36 -13.82 98.45
CA LYS A 174 3.76 -14.63 97.40
C LYS A 174 4.54 -15.93 97.30
N ILE A 175 3.94 -17.01 97.78
CA ILE A 175 4.44 -18.35 97.51
C ILE A 175 3.79 -18.81 96.21
N SER A 176 4.53 -19.47 95.31
CA SER A 176 3.89 -19.97 94.10
C SER A 176 2.83 -20.99 94.49
N GLU A 177 1.68 -20.92 93.83
CA GLU A 177 0.58 -21.87 94.04
C GLU A 177 1.11 -23.30 93.88
N THR A 178 2.06 -23.51 92.96
CA THR A 178 2.78 -24.77 92.75
C THR A 178 3.61 -25.19 93.95
N ALA A 179 4.35 -24.29 94.62
CA ALA A 179 5.17 -24.64 95.78
C ALA A 179 4.32 -24.93 97.01
N PHE A 180 3.24 -24.17 97.23
CA PHE A 180 2.29 -24.45 98.31
C PHE A 180 1.55 -25.76 98.06
N THR A 181 1.04 -25.96 96.84
CA THR A 181 0.34 -27.19 96.45
C THR A 181 1.28 -28.39 96.44
N SER A 182 2.53 -28.24 96.02
CA SER A 182 3.53 -29.32 96.07
C SER A 182 3.92 -29.68 97.50
N ALA A 183 4.06 -28.70 98.39
CA ALA A 183 4.34 -28.96 99.80
C ALA A 183 3.18 -29.73 100.45
N ILE A 184 1.93 -29.27 100.23
CA ILE A 184 0.72 -29.91 100.75
C ILE A 184 0.48 -31.29 100.09
N ASN A 185 0.69 -31.42 98.79
CA ASN A 185 0.56 -32.69 98.08
C ASN A 185 1.67 -33.69 98.43
N SER A 186 2.88 -33.23 98.78
CA SER A 186 3.96 -34.11 99.28
C SER A 186 3.69 -34.60 100.70
N LEU A 187 3.09 -33.75 101.55
CA LEU A 187 2.63 -34.15 102.88
C LEU A 187 1.45 -35.14 102.80
N ASN A 188 0.64 -35.07 101.73
CA ASN A 188 -0.56 -35.89 101.52
C ASN A 188 -0.41 -37.06 100.50
N GLY A 189 0.77 -37.25 99.89
CA GLY A 189 1.07 -38.39 98.99
C GLY A 189 0.42 -38.39 97.59
N GLN A 190 -0.03 -37.26 97.04
CA GLN A 190 -0.67 -37.19 95.71
C GLN A 190 0.21 -36.47 94.67
N THR A 191 0.97 -37.20 93.86
CA THR A 191 1.68 -36.63 92.68
C THR A 191 0.99 -37.05 91.38
N GLY A 192 0.53 -36.08 90.57
CA GLY A 192 -0.19 -36.30 89.32
C GLY A 192 0.65 -36.94 88.19
N ALA A 193 -0.02 -37.66 87.29
CA ALA A 193 0.51 -38.59 86.31
C ALA A 193 1.36 -37.99 85.16
N ALA A 194 2.31 -38.78 84.66
CA ALA A 194 3.10 -38.48 83.46
C ALA A 194 2.21 -38.33 82.21
N GLN A 195 2.38 -37.25 81.45
CA GLN A 195 1.74 -37.12 80.14
C GLN A 195 2.37 -38.12 79.17
N THR A 196 1.54 -39.03 78.66
CA THR A 196 1.91 -39.97 77.60
C THR A 196 1.30 -39.49 76.30
N LEU A 197 2.14 -39.05 75.37
CA LEU A 197 1.76 -38.75 73.98
C LEU A 197 2.28 -39.90 73.11
N THR A 198 1.41 -40.85 72.78
CA THR A 198 1.72 -41.98 71.90
C THR A 198 1.37 -41.65 70.45
N THR A 199 2.33 -41.72 69.53
CA THR A 199 2.00 -42.00 68.13
C THR A 199 1.76 -43.50 68.02
N ALA A 200 0.61 -43.87 67.49
CA ALA A 200 0.28 -45.27 67.27
C ALA A 200 1.16 -45.82 66.13
N GLY A 201 2.34 -46.35 66.47
CA GLY A 201 2.97 -47.45 65.75
C GLY A 201 3.59 -47.20 64.36
N GLY A 202 3.79 -45.96 63.90
CA GLY A 202 4.43 -45.69 62.60
C GLY A 202 5.63 -44.75 62.73
N THR A 203 6.74 -45.06 62.07
CA THR A 203 7.97 -44.24 61.96
C THR A 203 7.77 -42.88 61.27
N ASP A 204 6.53 -42.50 61.00
CA ASP A 204 6.16 -41.46 60.03
C ASP A 204 6.14 -40.06 60.65
N TYR A 205 5.91 -40.00 61.96
CA TYR A 205 5.95 -38.80 62.78
C TYR A 205 6.50 -39.20 64.14
N PHE A 206 7.67 -38.67 64.49
CA PHE A 206 8.24 -38.88 65.81
C PHE A 206 8.57 -37.54 66.46
N PHE A 207 8.36 -37.52 67.78
CA PHE A 207 8.75 -36.41 68.62
C PHE A 207 10.07 -36.76 69.28
N THR A 208 11.07 -35.91 69.16
CA THR A 208 12.30 -36.02 69.96
C THR A 208 12.25 -35.02 71.09
N SER A 209 12.25 -35.50 72.32
CA SER A 209 12.59 -34.70 73.50
C SER A 209 14.11 -34.68 73.63
N THR A 210 14.77 -33.71 72.99
CA THR A 210 16.16 -33.42 73.34
C THR A 210 16.15 -32.73 74.70
N GLY A 211 16.39 -33.52 75.73
CA GLY A 211 16.32 -33.10 77.13
C GLY A 211 17.12 -31.85 77.41
N ASN A 212 16.42 -30.77 77.73
CA ASN A 212 16.88 -29.76 78.65
C ASN A 212 15.66 -29.30 79.48
N ALA A 213 15.66 -29.67 80.77
CA ALA A 213 14.52 -29.57 81.68
C ALA A 213 14.09 -28.12 82.03
N THR A 214 14.54 -27.12 81.28
CA THR A 214 14.23 -25.70 81.48
C THR A 214 13.57 -25.01 80.28
N SER A 215 13.40 -25.67 79.13
CA SER A 215 12.66 -25.13 77.98
C SER A 215 11.84 -26.24 77.34
N GLY A 216 10.57 -26.36 77.71
CA GLY A 216 9.67 -27.45 77.32
C GLY A 216 9.23 -27.40 75.85
N ASP A 217 10.15 -27.57 74.90
CA ASP A 217 9.79 -27.64 73.48
C ASP A 217 9.56 -29.08 73.02
N HIS A 218 8.39 -29.32 72.42
CA HIS A 218 8.11 -30.54 71.66
C HIS A 218 8.43 -30.31 70.19
N LYS A 219 9.46 -30.98 69.66
CA LYS A 219 9.82 -30.88 68.23
C LYS A 219 9.23 -32.06 67.45
N LEU A 220 8.26 -31.76 66.58
CA LEU A 220 7.72 -32.71 65.59
C LEU A 220 8.71 -32.81 64.42
N THR A 221 9.23 -34.01 64.15
CA THR A 221 10.01 -34.30 62.94
C THR A 221 9.12 -35.05 61.95
N ILE A 222 9.03 -34.50 60.74
CA ILE A 222 8.31 -35.11 59.61
C ILE A 222 9.36 -35.53 58.58
N GLU A 223 9.40 -36.82 58.24
CA GLU A 223 10.34 -37.35 57.26
C GLU A 223 10.06 -36.78 55.85
N LYS A 224 11.13 -36.46 55.11
CA LYS A 224 11.04 -35.89 53.76
C LYS A 224 10.70 -36.99 52.75
N GLN A 225 9.56 -36.86 52.08
CA GLN A 225 9.17 -37.74 50.97
C GLN A 225 10.14 -37.55 49.77
N ASP A 226 10.67 -38.66 49.25
CA ASP A 226 11.69 -38.73 48.20
C ASP A 226 11.28 -39.57 46.98
N GLY A 227 10.05 -40.08 46.96
CA GLY A 227 9.46 -40.83 45.85
C GLY A 227 9.64 -42.34 45.89
N ASN A 228 10.59 -42.84 46.67
CA ASN A 228 10.84 -44.26 46.83
C ASN A 228 10.19 -44.85 48.08
N ARG A 229 9.68 -43.99 48.97
CA ARG A 229 9.10 -44.38 50.25
C ARG A 229 7.60 -44.06 50.29
N PRO A 230 6.75 -44.90 50.90
CA PRO A 230 5.30 -44.69 50.90
C PRO A 230 4.81 -43.53 51.79
N LEU A 231 5.70 -42.77 52.44
CA LEU A 231 5.42 -42.03 53.68
C LEU A 231 5.97 -40.59 53.63
N GLY A 232 5.20 -39.62 54.15
CA GLY A 232 5.50 -38.18 54.21
C GLY A 232 4.21 -37.32 54.28
N LEU A 233 4.31 -36.00 54.14
CA LEU A 233 3.11 -35.11 54.09
C LEU A 233 2.20 -35.35 52.87
N LEU A 234 2.74 -35.97 51.82
CA LEU A 234 2.04 -36.35 50.60
C LEU A 234 2.12 -37.87 50.43
N THR A 235 1.08 -38.49 49.86
CA THR A 235 1.14 -39.90 49.45
C THR A 235 2.21 -40.09 48.37
N GLN A 236 2.77 -41.30 48.19
CA GLN A 236 3.72 -41.57 47.10
C GLN A 236 3.13 -41.20 45.73
N ALA A 237 1.82 -41.43 45.53
CA ALA A 237 1.13 -41.06 44.31
C ALA A 237 1.05 -39.53 44.12
N ASP A 238 0.77 -38.78 45.18
CA ASP A 238 0.73 -37.31 45.15
C ASP A 238 2.13 -36.71 44.99
N TRP A 239 3.15 -37.30 45.62
CA TRP A 239 4.54 -36.91 45.40
C TRP A 239 4.99 -37.21 43.98
N LEU A 240 4.70 -38.40 43.43
CA LEU A 240 5.05 -38.72 42.05
C LEU A 240 4.29 -37.81 41.07
N ARG A 241 3.06 -37.40 41.41
CA ARG A 241 2.31 -36.41 40.63
C ARG A 241 2.96 -35.04 40.71
N LEU A 242 3.40 -34.59 41.89
CA LEU A 242 4.05 -33.30 42.09
C LEU A 242 5.48 -33.26 41.53
N ASP A 243 6.25 -34.33 41.66
CA ASP A 243 7.59 -34.53 41.11
C ASP A 243 7.57 -34.59 39.58
N LYS A 244 6.61 -35.34 39.00
CA LYS A 244 6.37 -35.32 37.55
C LYS A 244 5.84 -33.96 37.07
N ALA A 245 5.05 -33.26 37.86
CA ALA A 245 4.63 -31.88 37.56
C ALA A 245 5.78 -30.86 37.71
N ALA A 246 6.81 -31.17 38.50
CA ALA A 246 8.02 -30.37 38.65
C ALA A 246 9.05 -30.61 37.53
N LYS A 247 8.87 -31.64 36.68
CA LYS A 247 9.68 -31.83 35.47
C LYS A 247 9.26 -30.78 34.44
N ALA A 248 10.13 -29.79 34.25
CA ALA A 248 9.92 -28.72 33.27
C ALA A 248 9.57 -29.32 31.89
N LEU A 249 8.55 -28.78 31.23
CA LEU A 249 8.24 -29.12 29.85
C LEU A 249 9.46 -28.82 28.98
N VAL A 250 10.14 -29.87 28.50
CA VAL A 250 11.29 -29.71 27.61
C VAL A 250 10.78 -29.53 26.18
N ILE A 251 11.29 -28.55 25.45
CA ILE A 251 11.01 -28.39 24.01
C ILE A 251 12.00 -29.29 23.25
N GLY A 252 11.48 -30.24 22.48
CA GLY A 252 12.28 -31.11 21.63
C GLY A 252 12.81 -30.40 20.39
N THR A 253 13.68 -31.07 19.64
CA THR A 253 14.11 -30.59 18.33
C THR A 253 12.94 -30.56 17.35
N PHE A 254 12.96 -29.61 16.41
CA PHE A 254 12.00 -29.56 15.32
C PHE A 254 11.97 -30.88 14.54
N ASN A 255 10.79 -31.41 14.24
CA ASN A 255 10.62 -32.67 13.52
C ASN A 255 10.18 -32.40 12.07
N PRO A 256 10.99 -32.77 11.06
CA PRO A 256 10.66 -32.53 9.66
C PRO A 256 9.53 -33.45 9.13
N THR A 257 9.16 -34.48 9.89
CA THR A 257 8.04 -35.37 9.54
C THR A 257 6.75 -34.75 10.02
N SER A 258 5.78 -34.56 9.14
CA SER A 258 4.46 -34.01 9.48
C SER A 258 3.61 -34.99 10.30
N THR A 259 2.65 -34.47 11.06
CA THR A 259 1.65 -35.26 11.79
C THR A 259 0.31 -34.52 11.81
N GLY A 260 -0.82 -35.24 11.88
CA GLY A 260 -2.16 -34.64 11.83
C GLY A 260 -2.46 -33.61 12.93
N SER A 261 -1.70 -33.60 14.01
CA SER A 261 -1.83 -32.63 15.11
C SER A 261 -0.83 -31.47 15.04
N GLY A 262 0.23 -31.56 14.22
CA GLY A 262 1.32 -30.57 14.13
C GLY A 262 2.22 -30.46 15.36
N LEU A 263 1.76 -30.97 16.51
CA LEU A 263 2.48 -31.09 17.77
C LEU A 263 2.38 -32.53 18.26
N SER A 264 3.45 -33.03 18.88
CA SER A 264 3.43 -34.31 19.59
C SER A 264 4.17 -34.21 20.93
N ILE A 265 3.72 -34.98 21.92
CA ILE A 265 4.46 -35.20 23.16
C ILE A 265 5.09 -36.58 23.07
N SER A 266 6.41 -36.64 23.24
CA SER A 266 7.19 -37.86 23.24
C SER A 266 8.08 -37.90 24.48
N THR A 267 8.78 -38.99 24.73
CA THR A 267 9.75 -39.12 25.83
C THR A 267 11.15 -39.38 25.27
N ASP A 268 12.16 -38.74 25.85
CA ASP A 268 13.55 -39.01 25.49
C ASP A 268 14.03 -40.37 26.02
N ALA A 269 15.30 -40.72 25.76
CA ALA A 269 15.91 -41.98 26.22
C ALA A 269 15.96 -42.11 27.76
N MET A 270 15.74 -41.02 28.50
CA MET A 270 15.67 -40.97 29.96
C MET A 270 14.22 -40.84 30.47
N ASN A 271 13.24 -41.07 29.60
CA ASN A 271 11.81 -41.05 29.90
C ASN A 271 11.29 -39.66 30.34
N ILE A 272 11.97 -38.59 29.92
CA ILE A 272 11.56 -37.20 30.16
C ILE A 272 10.63 -36.75 29.02
N PRO A 273 9.41 -36.26 29.32
CA PRO A 273 8.49 -35.80 28.30
C PRO A 273 8.98 -34.52 27.63
N TYR A 274 8.90 -34.47 26.31
CA TYR A 274 9.19 -33.29 25.51
C TYR A 274 8.11 -33.03 24.46
N LEU A 275 7.86 -31.75 24.17
CA LEU A 275 6.96 -31.30 23.12
C LEU A 275 7.73 -31.07 21.82
N SER A 276 7.30 -31.68 20.71
CA SER A 276 7.88 -31.48 19.38
C SER A 276 6.94 -30.71 18.48
N LEU A 277 7.50 -29.77 17.72
CA LEU A 277 6.82 -29.10 16.62
C LEU A 277 7.17 -29.78 15.30
N HIS A 278 6.15 -30.13 14.52
CA HIS A 278 6.29 -30.84 13.25
C HIS A 278 6.20 -29.89 12.06
N ALA A 279 6.82 -30.27 10.93
CA ALA A 279 6.66 -29.58 9.66
C ALA A 279 5.21 -29.63 9.15
N ALA A 280 4.72 -28.52 8.60
CA ALA A 280 3.49 -28.52 7.82
C ALA A 280 3.69 -29.23 6.47
N ASP A 281 2.64 -29.84 5.96
CA ASP A 281 2.56 -30.35 4.59
C ASP A 281 1.18 -30.05 3.95
N GLU A 282 0.85 -30.73 2.85
CA GLU A 282 -0.41 -30.54 2.14
C GLU A 282 -1.66 -30.98 2.92
N THR A 283 -1.54 -31.93 3.84
CA THR A 283 -2.69 -32.52 4.57
C THR A 283 -2.63 -32.32 6.08
N ASN A 284 -1.49 -31.92 6.62
CA ASN A 284 -1.22 -31.86 8.04
C ASN A 284 -0.79 -30.45 8.49
N PRO A 285 -1.31 -29.95 9.63
CA PRO A 285 -0.85 -28.69 10.21
C PRO A 285 0.58 -28.83 10.75
N GLY A 286 1.30 -27.71 10.87
CA GLY A 286 2.65 -27.69 11.42
C GLY A 286 3.32 -26.33 11.22
N ALA A 287 4.62 -26.27 11.46
CA ALA A 287 5.43 -25.08 11.21
C ALA A 287 5.99 -25.04 9.78
N LEU A 288 6.20 -23.81 9.31
CA LEU A 288 6.94 -23.55 8.08
C LEU A 288 8.44 -23.53 8.38
N THR A 289 9.23 -24.01 7.42
CA THR A 289 10.67 -24.23 7.51
C THR A 289 11.37 -23.51 6.36
N ALA A 290 12.70 -23.49 6.39
CA ALA A 290 13.52 -22.97 5.29
C ALA A 290 13.64 -23.94 4.09
N THR A 291 13.10 -25.17 4.20
CA THR A 291 13.10 -26.15 3.11
C THR A 291 11.83 -26.04 2.26
N ALA A 292 11.84 -26.63 1.06
CA ALA A 292 10.65 -26.68 0.21
C ALA A 292 9.50 -27.41 0.93
N GLN A 293 8.33 -26.78 0.99
CA GLN A 293 7.14 -27.32 1.63
C GLN A 293 5.88 -27.00 0.85
N ASN A 294 4.95 -27.94 0.84
CA ASN A 294 3.60 -27.71 0.36
C ASN A 294 2.74 -27.23 1.53
N ILE A 295 1.88 -26.25 1.30
CA ILE A 295 0.91 -25.78 2.28
C ILE A 295 -0.47 -26.01 1.69
N GLY A 296 -1.17 -27.04 2.14
CA GLY A 296 -2.49 -27.39 1.57
C GLY A 296 -3.65 -26.66 2.22
N GLY A 297 -4.83 -26.70 1.58
CA GLY A 297 -6.03 -25.96 1.96
C GLY A 297 -5.94 -24.45 1.70
N ASN A 298 -7.08 -23.76 1.67
CA ASN A 298 -7.12 -22.32 1.37
C ASN A 298 -6.32 -21.51 2.41
N LYS A 299 -5.55 -20.53 1.93
CA LYS A 299 -4.78 -19.60 2.77
C LYS A 299 -5.18 -18.17 2.51
N THR A 300 -5.28 -17.39 3.58
CA THR A 300 -5.63 -15.96 3.54
C THR A 300 -4.48 -15.18 4.16
N PHE A 301 -3.79 -14.37 3.36
CA PHE A 301 -2.76 -13.43 3.81
C PHE A 301 -3.35 -12.02 3.81
N LYS A 302 -3.36 -11.34 4.96
CA LYS A 302 -3.92 -9.98 5.10
C LYS A 302 -2.95 -8.88 4.65
N GLY A 303 -1.66 -9.19 4.59
CA GLY A 303 -0.60 -8.30 4.13
C GLY A 303 -0.12 -8.66 2.72
N SER A 304 0.92 -7.95 2.28
CA SER A 304 1.60 -8.24 1.03
C SER A 304 2.35 -9.57 1.08
N ILE A 305 2.41 -10.26 -0.06
CA ILE A 305 3.25 -11.45 -0.28
C ILE A 305 4.36 -11.03 -1.25
N THR A 306 5.61 -11.34 -0.93
CA THR A 306 6.76 -11.12 -1.82
C THR A 306 7.26 -12.48 -2.32
N VAL A 307 7.43 -12.63 -3.64
CA VAL A 307 7.95 -13.84 -4.29
C VAL A 307 9.12 -13.41 -5.17
N GLU A 308 10.35 -13.78 -4.79
CA GLU A 308 11.57 -13.25 -5.43
C GLU A 308 12.05 -14.09 -6.62
N ASN A 309 11.81 -15.41 -6.60
CA ASN A 309 12.40 -16.36 -7.57
C ASN A 309 11.35 -16.96 -8.52
N GLY A 310 10.34 -16.17 -8.88
CA GLY A 310 9.20 -16.58 -9.71
C GLY A 310 8.13 -17.35 -8.95
N GLY A 311 6.86 -17.10 -9.29
CA GLY A 311 5.70 -17.81 -8.74
C GLY A 311 4.80 -18.31 -9.87
N THR A 312 4.25 -19.51 -9.72
CA THR A 312 3.28 -20.07 -10.69
C THR A 312 1.91 -20.14 -10.05
N ILE A 313 0.87 -19.72 -10.78
CA ILE A 313 -0.53 -19.82 -10.38
C ILE A 313 -1.26 -20.70 -11.40
N SER A 314 -1.55 -21.94 -11.02
CA SER A 314 -2.04 -22.96 -11.96
C SER A 314 -3.55 -22.92 -12.22
N SER A 315 -4.34 -22.34 -11.31
CA SER A 315 -5.82 -22.35 -11.36
C SER A 315 -6.45 -20.97 -11.54
N GLY A 316 -5.68 -20.02 -12.08
CA GLY A 316 -6.12 -18.64 -12.34
C GLY A 316 -5.88 -17.68 -11.18
N LEU A 317 -5.88 -16.38 -11.49
CA LEU A 317 -5.67 -15.29 -10.54
C LEU A 317 -6.78 -14.25 -10.72
N THR A 318 -7.45 -13.90 -9.62
CA THR A 318 -8.37 -12.76 -9.56
C THR A 318 -7.70 -11.61 -8.81
N VAL A 319 -7.61 -10.43 -9.43
CA VAL A 319 -7.06 -9.21 -8.81
C VAL A 319 -8.17 -8.16 -8.77
N ASN A 320 -8.60 -7.80 -7.56
CA ASN A 320 -9.64 -6.77 -7.37
C ASN A 320 -9.08 -5.33 -7.46
N GLY A 321 -7.76 -5.18 -7.31
CA GLY A 321 -7.04 -3.91 -7.40
C GLY A 321 -6.28 -3.74 -8.70
N THR A 322 -5.35 -2.79 -8.73
CA THR A 322 -4.44 -2.60 -9.85
C THR A 322 -3.31 -3.64 -9.82
N SER A 323 -2.90 -4.11 -11.01
CA SER A 323 -1.70 -4.91 -11.19
C SER A 323 -0.68 -4.12 -12.00
N ASN A 324 0.58 -4.11 -11.58
CA ASN A 324 1.67 -3.46 -12.30
C ASN A 324 2.69 -4.51 -12.73
N LEU A 325 2.84 -4.69 -14.05
CA LEU A 325 3.81 -5.59 -14.68
C LEU A 325 4.90 -4.70 -15.27
N LYS A 326 6.12 -4.81 -14.74
CA LYS A 326 7.24 -3.93 -15.12
C LYS A 326 7.94 -4.37 -16.41
N ASP A 327 7.83 -5.65 -16.74
CA ASP A 327 8.38 -6.29 -17.93
C ASP A 327 7.25 -6.83 -18.82
N ASP A 328 7.58 -7.76 -19.72
CA ASP A 328 6.64 -8.32 -20.69
C ASP A 328 5.51 -9.15 -20.04
N ALA A 329 4.29 -8.90 -20.50
CA ALA A 329 3.12 -9.70 -20.18
C ALA A 329 2.75 -10.58 -21.38
N VAL A 330 2.86 -11.90 -21.23
CA VAL A 330 2.52 -12.87 -22.29
C VAL A 330 1.15 -13.49 -22.01
N ILE A 331 0.19 -13.28 -22.92
CA ILE A 331 -1.14 -13.90 -22.86
C ILE A 331 -1.23 -14.98 -23.94
N GLY A 332 -1.18 -16.25 -23.54
CA GLY A 332 -1.17 -17.38 -24.49
C GLY A 332 -2.52 -17.72 -25.14
N LYS A 333 -3.60 -17.04 -24.74
CA LYS A 333 -4.96 -17.21 -25.29
C LYS A 333 -5.57 -15.84 -25.58
N SER A 334 -6.78 -15.56 -25.09
CA SER A 334 -7.49 -14.30 -25.32
C SER A 334 -7.21 -13.28 -24.22
N LEU A 335 -7.06 -12.02 -24.60
CA LEU A 335 -7.16 -10.88 -23.69
C LEU A 335 -8.57 -10.30 -23.79
N GLN A 336 -9.26 -10.19 -22.66
CA GLN A 336 -10.55 -9.49 -22.56
C GLN A 336 -10.36 -8.22 -21.73
N VAL A 337 -10.81 -7.09 -22.27
CA VAL A 337 -10.76 -5.79 -21.59
C VAL A 337 -12.20 -5.31 -21.41
N GLY A 338 -12.63 -5.17 -20.16
CA GLY A 338 -14.04 -4.86 -19.84
C GLY A 338 -14.45 -3.42 -20.10
N THR A 339 -13.51 -2.47 -20.03
CA THR A 339 -13.80 -1.03 -20.20
C THR A 339 -12.88 -0.39 -21.23
N THR A 340 -11.66 -0.04 -20.85
CA THR A 340 -10.72 0.72 -21.69
C THR A 340 -9.33 0.09 -21.64
N THR A 341 -8.59 0.25 -22.74
CA THR A 341 -7.17 -0.08 -22.85
C THR A 341 -6.42 1.13 -23.35
N GLU A 342 -5.29 1.46 -22.72
CA GLU A 342 -4.37 2.51 -23.18
C GLU A 342 -3.06 1.85 -23.63
N LEU A 343 -2.71 2.00 -24.90
CA LEU A 343 -1.49 1.45 -25.49
C LEU A 343 -0.59 2.61 -25.91
N LYS A 344 0.42 2.93 -25.08
CA LYS A 344 1.30 4.09 -25.27
C LYS A 344 2.44 3.85 -26.27
N GLY A 345 2.70 2.59 -26.60
CA GLY A 345 3.77 2.16 -27.50
C GLY A 345 3.26 1.72 -28.87
N LYS A 346 4.16 1.17 -29.68
CA LYS A 346 3.82 0.55 -30.96
C LYS A 346 2.94 -0.68 -30.73
N VAL A 347 1.77 -0.70 -31.38
CA VAL A 347 0.91 -1.89 -31.45
C VAL A 347 1.24 -2.66 -32.73
N THR A 348 1.65 -3.91 -32.61
CA THR A 348 1.86 -4.81 -33.76
C THR A 348 0.81 -5.91 -33.69
N LEU A 349 -0.02 -6.02 -34.73
CA LEU A 349 -1.04 -7.07 -34.85
C LEU A 349 -0.52 -8.14 -35.80
N GLY A 350 -0.28 -9.36 -35.31
CA GLY A 350 0.24 -10.46 -36.12
C GLY A 350 -0.74 -10.95 -37.19
N SER A 351 -2.03 -10.94 -36.86
CA SER A 351 -3.13 -11.23 -37.78
C SER A 351 -4.37 -10.44 -37.39
N VAL A 352 -5.07 -9.88 -38.37
CA VAL A 352 -6.36 -9.21 -38.19
C VAL A 352 -7.38 -9.94 -39.05
N ALA A 353 -8.61 -10.09 -38.57
CA ALA A 353 -9.68 -10.72 -39.34
C ALA A 353 -9.92 -9.91 -40.64
N THR A 354 -10.03 -10.60 -41.78
CA THR A 354 -10.37 -9.97 -43.06
C THR A 354 -11.81 -9.47 -43.02
N GLY A 355 -12.00 -8.17 -43.27
CA GLY A 355 -13.32 -7.60 -43.50
C GLY A 355 -13.90 -8.04 -44.85
N THR A 356 -15.22 -7.93 -44.97
CA THR A 356 -15.96 -8.03 -46.24
C THR A 356 -16.11 -6.66 -46.90
N ASN A 357 -16.46 -6.61 -48.18
CA ASN A 357 -16.72 -5.36 -48.89
C ASN A 357 -17.94 -4.58 -48.35
N ALA A 358 -18.75 -5.18 -47.47
CA ALA A 358 -19.84 -4.51 -46.77
C ALA A 358 -19.37 -3.76 -45.51
N ASN A 359 -18.15 -3.99 -45.04
CA ASN A 359 -17.63 -3.32 -43.84
C ASN A 359 -17.14 -1.91 -44.19
N THR A 360 -17.96 -0.90 -43.88
CA THR A 360 -17.60 0.51 -44.06
C THR A 360 -17.11 1.18 -42.76
N ASP A 361 -17.02 0.39 -41.70
CA ASP A 361 -16.46 0.80 -40.42
C ASP A 361 -14.94 0.90 -40.52
N VAL A 362 -14.41 2.08 -40.25
CA VAL A 362 -12.97 2.31 -40.16
C VAL A 362 -12.58 2.76 -38.77
N LEU A 363 -11.36 2.41 -38.37
CA LEU A 363 -10.75 2.92 -37.15
C LEU A 363 -9.99 4.20 -37.49
N MET A 364 -10.23 5.26 -36.72
CA MET A 364 -9.56 6.55 -36.89
C MET A 364 -9.04 7.05 -35.55
N LEU A 365 -8.09 7.98 -35.59
CA LEU A 365 -7.68 8.69 -34.39
C LEU A 365 -8.64 9.84 -34.12
N GLY A 366 -9.21 9.89 -32.92
CA GLY A 366 -9.97 11.02 -32.42
C GLY A 366 -9.07 12.16 -31.98
N THR A 367 -9.68 13.28 -31.60
CA THR A 367 -8.93 14.50 -31.23
C THR A 367 -8.21 14.37 -29.89
N ALA A 368 -8.58 13.42 -29.04
CA ALA A 368 -7.90 13.12 -27.79
C ALA A 368 -6.91 11.95 -27.92
N GLY A 369 -6.64 11.46 -29.13
CA GLY A 369 -5.72 10.35 -29.39
C GLY A 369 -6.33 8.96 -29.16
N GLU A 370 -7.63 8.87 -28.91
CA GLU A 370 -8.37 7.64 -28.82
C GLU A 370 -8.64 7.02 -30.20
N VAL A 371 -8.73 5.70 -30.29
CA VAL A 371 -9.16 5.03 -31.52
C VAL A 371 -10.69 5.04 -31.57
N ILE A 372 -11.26 5.80 -32.50
CA ILE A 372 -12.70 5.85 -32.76
C ILE A 372 -13.07 4.93 -33.91
N LYS A 373 -14.20 4.23 -33.78
CA LYS A 373 -14.84 3.53 -34.88
C LYS A 373 -15.78 4.49 -35.59
N ARG A 374 -15.61 4.68 -36.89
CA ARG A 374 -16.51 5.48 -37.71
C ARG A 374 -17.04 4.66 -38.87
N THR A 375 -18.35 4.47 -38.91
CA THR A 375 -19.04 3.97 -40.10
C THR A 375 -19.01 5.07 -41.14
N LEU A 376 -18.26 4.86 -42.22
CA LEU A 376 -18.33 5.75 -43.36
C LEU A 376 -19.51 5.33 -44.25
N PRO A 377 -20.21 6.28 -44.90
CA PRO A 377 -21.17 5.92 -45.92
C PRO A 377 -20.46 5.20 -47.07
N THR A 378 -21.13 4.30 -47.79
CA THR A 378 -20.57 3.66 -48.99
C THR A 378 -20.08 4.69 -50.00
N ALA A 379 -20.75 5.85 -50.08
CA ALA A 379 -20.34 7.02 -50.86
C ALA A 379 -18.95 7.59 -50.51
N ALA A 380 -18.39 7.29 -49.34
CA ALA A 380 -17.04 7.71 -48.97
C ALA A 380 -15.95 6.88 -49.67
N PHE A 381 -16.30 5.73 -50.24
CA PHE A 381 -15.39 4.86 -50.95
C PHE A 381 -15.79 4.83 -52.42
N ARG A 382 -14.97 5.39 -53.31
CA ARG A 382 -15.28 5.45 -54.74
C ARG A 382 -14.57 4.33 -55.48
N THR A 383 -15.24 3.70 -56.44
CA THR A 383 -14.58 2.76 -57.34
C THR A 383 -13.84 3.54 -58.42
N PHE A 384 -12.58 3.19 -58.68
CA PHE A 384 -11.78 3.82 -59.74
C PHE A 384 -11.94 3.04 -61.05
N THR A 385 -12.29 3.74 -62.12
CA THR A 385 -12.59 3.14 -63.44
C THR A 385 -11.90 3.90 -64.58
N ASN A 386 -11.84 3.31 -65.77
CA ASN A 386 -11.22 3.91 -66.96
C ASN A 386 -12.29 4.24 -68.02
N GLY A 387 -12.14 5.38 -68.70
CA GLY A 387 -13.03 5.82 -69.78
C GLY A 387 -12.27 6.52 -70.91
N THR A 388 -12.96 6.86 -72.00
CA THR A 388 -12.35 7.49 -73.20
C THR A 388 -13.06 8.76 -73.67
N ASP A 389 -14.11 9.20 -72.98
CA ASP A 389 -14.87 10.39 -73.35
C ASP A 389 -14.06 11.70 -73.26
N GLY A 390 -14.59 12.74 -73.89
CA GLY A 390 -14.08 14.12 -73.82
C GLY A 390 -12.93 14.44 -74.78
N PRO A 391 -12.55 15.73 -74.88
CA PRO A 391 -11.47 16.17 -75.76
C PRO A 391 -10.06 16.12 -75.13
N ASP A 392 -9.96 15.97 -73.79
CA ASP A 392 -8.69 15.91 -73.05
C ASP A 392 -8.77 14.96 -71.85
N VAL A 393 -7.61 14.68 -71.22
CA VAL A 393 -7.51 13.87 -70.01
C VAL A 393 -8.24 14.55 -68.87
N HIS A 394 -9.25 13.88 -68.31
CA HIS A 394 -10.01 14.41 -67.19
C HIS A 394 -10.56 13.31 -66.31
N TYR A 395 -10.99 13.69 -65.11
CA TYR A 395 -11.76 12.82 -64.24
C TYR A 395 -13.25 13.16 -64.36
N ALA A 396 -14.08 12.13 -64.44
CA ALA A 396 -15.53 12.26 -64.34
C ALA A 396 -16.00 11.61 -63.05
N GLU A 397 -16.78 12.36 -62.29
CA GLU A 397 -17.42 11.86 -61.08
C GLU A 397 -18.84 11.41 -61.41
N ASP A 398 -19.15 10.14 -61.15
CA ASP A 398 -20.54 9.67 -61.11
C ASP A 398 -20.94 9.51 -59.65
N ALA A 399 -21.84 10.38 -59.18
CA ALA A 399 -22.36 10.33 -57.83
C ALA A 399 -23.39 9.21 -57.64
N ALA A 400 -24.11 8.81 -58.69
CA ALA A 400 -25.12 7.76 -58.65
C ALA A 400 -24.47 6.36 -58.64
N ALA A 401 -23.45 6.16 -59.48
CA ALA A 401 -22.66 4.92 -59.49
C ALA A 401 -21.54 4.91 -58.43
N ASN A 402 -21.26 6.06 -57.80
CA ASN A 402 -20.19 6.25 -56.83
C ASN A 402 -18.80 5.85 -57.39
N THR A 403 -18.52 6.25 -58.63
CA THR A 403 -17.28 5.95 -59.34
C THR A 403 -16.52 7.21 -59.71
N LEU A 404 -15.19 7.13 -59.67
CA LEU A 404 -14.29 8.12 -60.23
C LEU A 404 -13.66 7.52 -61.49
N THR A 405 -14.05 8.02 -62.66
CA THR A 405 -13.53 7.54 -63.94
C THR A 405 -12.42 8.45 -64.44
N LEU A 406 -11.24 7.92 -64.72
CA LEU A 406 -10.21 8.62 -65.49
C LEU A 406 -10.47 8.44 -66.98
N HIS A 407 -10.83 9.52 -67.64
CA HIS A 407 -11.04 9.56 -69.08
C HIS A 407 -9.74 9.96 -69.79
N VAL A 408 -9.28 9.11 -70.71
CA VAL A 408 -8.13 9.38 -71.59
C VAL A 408 -8.56 9.16 -73.04
N PRO A 409 -8.81 10.23 -73.82
CA PRO A 409 -9.28 10.11 -75.19
C PRO A 409 -8.24 9.45 -76.11
N SER A 410 -8.72 8.76 -77.14
CA SER A 410 -7.88 8.29 -78.26
C SER A 410 -7.81 9.34 -79.36
N ALA A 411 -6.69 9.40 -80.07
CA ALA A 411 -6.52 10.35 -81.18
C ALA A 411 -7.56 10.08 -82.28
N SER A 412 -8.26 11.13 -82.72
CA SER A 412 -9.30 11.03 -83.76
C SER A 412 -9.37 12.31 -84.60
N LEU A 413 -10.29 12.35 -85.57
CA LEU A 413 -10.62 13.58 -86.31
C LEU A 413 -11.28 14.64 -85.43
N ALA A 414 -12.04 14.22 -84.42
CA ALA A 414 -12.81 15.10 -83.55
C ALA A 414 -11.98 15.60 -82.35
N ALA A 415 -11.08 14.76 -81.82
CA ALA A 415 -10.22 15.12 -80.69
C ALA A 415 -8.95 15.83 -81.16
N ASP A 416 -8.58 16.91 -80.46
CA ASP A 416 -7.34 17.64 -80.76
C ASP A 416 -6.08 16.86 -80.34
N ARG A 417 -6.21 15.96 -79.36
CA ARG A 417 -5.12 15.19 -78.73
C ARG A 417 -5.65 13.84 -78.26
N GLY A 418 -4.81 12.82 -78.17
CA GLY A 418 -5.22 11.53 -77.62
C GLY A 418 -4.18 10.42 -77.76
N LEU A 419 -4.46 9.28 -77.14
CA LEU A 419 -3.62 8.09 -77.20
C LEU A 419 -3.61 7.47 -78.61
N VAL A 420 -2.52 6.80 -78.92
CA VAL A 420 -2.42 5.91 -80.09
C VAL A 420 -2.88 4.52 -79.68
N THR A 421 -3.76 3.96 -80.48
CA THR A 421 -4.41 2.67 -80.26
C THR A 421 -4.04 1.69 -81.37
N ASN A 422 -4.44 0.42 -81.19
CA ASN A 422 -4.25 -0.65 -82.17
C ASN A 422 -5.42 -0.78 -83.17
N ILE A 423 -6.40 0.13 -83.12
CA ILE A 423 -7.50 0.20 -84.08
C ILE A 423 -7.24 1.29 -85.13
N GLY A 424 -8.04 1.30 -86.19
CA GLY A 424 -7.98 2.37 -87.19
C GLY A 424 -8.25 3.72 -86.53
N GLN A 425 -7.34 4.68 -86.73
CA GLN A 425 -7.45 6.00 -86.14
C GLN A 425 -6.88 7.09 -87.04
N THR A 426 -7.28 8.33 -86.77
CA THR A 426 -6.83 9.51 -87.51
C THR A 426 -6.13 10.47 -86.57
N PHE A 427 -5.15 11.20 -87.12
CA PHE A 427 -4.43 12.24 -86.40
C PHE A 427 -4.76 13.61 -86.98
N LYS A 428 -5.35 14.49 -86.17
CA LYS A 428 -5.64 15.89 -86.57
C LYS A 428 -4.37 16.76 -86.50
N GLY A 429 -4.20 17.68 -87.45
CA GLY A 429 -3.11 18.68 -87.51
C GLY A 429 -1.79 18.16 -88.11
N ALA A 430 -0.84 19.07 -88.37
CA ALA A 430 0.47 18.72 -88.93
C ALA A 430 1.24 17.76 -87.99
N LYS A 431 1.95 16.80 -88.58
CA LYS A 431 2.80 15.83 -87.87
C LYS A 431 4.20 15.91 -88.44
N LYS A 432 5.19 16.07 -87.54
CA LYS A 432 6.61 16.05 -87.86
C LYS A 432 7.22 14.85 -87.15
N PHE A 433 7.98 14.05 -87.89
CA PHE A 433 8.82 12.98 -87.36
C PHE A 433 10.27 13.45 -87.55
N ASN A 434 11.06 13.43 -86.49
CA ASN A 434 12.42 14.01 -86.53
C ASN A 434 13.43 13.09 -87.22
N ASP A 435 13.22 11.79 -87.08
CA ASP A 435 14.11 10.75 -87.61
C ASP A 435 13.33 9.91 -88.63
N ASP A 436 13.39 8.58 -88.52
CA ASP A 436 12.81 7.66 -89.48
C ASP A 436 11.32 7.34 -89.22
N LEU A 437 10.57 7.14 -90.30
CA LEU A 437 9.24 6.53 -90.28
C LEU A 437 9.30 5.11 -90.86
N ALA A 438 9.32 4.10 -89.98
CA ALA A 438 9.27 2.70 -90.37
C ALA A 438 7.82 2.16 -90.31
N VAL A 439 7.30 1.70 -91.45
CA VAL A 439 5.94 1.11 -91.54
C VAL A 439 6.04 -0.30 -92.12
N ARG A 440 5.44 -1.28 -91.44
CA ARG A 440 5.59 -2.70 -91.77
C ARG A 440 4.95 -3.09 -93.11
N THR A 441 3.82 -2.47 -93.46
CA THR A 441 3.01 -2.88 -94.62
C THR A 441 2.95 -1.82 -95.69
N LYS A 442 2.26 -0.70 -95.44
CA LYS A 442 1.93 0.28 -96.49
C LYS A 442 1.86 1.71 -95.93
N VAL A 443 2.35 2.68 -96.71
CA VAL A 443 2.15 4.12 -96.51
C VAL A 443 1.39 4.68 -97.70
N ILE A 444 0.30 5.42 -97.44
CA ILE A 444 -0.49 6.13 -98.45
C ILE A 444 -0.35 7.63 -98.20
N VAL A 445 0.03 8.39 -99.24
CA VAL A 445 0.12 9.84 -99.18
C VAL A 445 -0.83 10.44 -100.21
N GLY A 446 -1.76 11.29 -99.78
CA GLY A 446 -2.63 12.08 -100.66
C GLY A 446 -3.99 11.47 -101.02
N ASP A 447 -4.20 10.16 -100.82
CA ASP A 447 -5.50 9.49 -101.05
C ASP A 447 -5.98 8.82 -99.77
N THR A 448 -7.23 9.08 -99.43
CA THR A 448 -7.89 8.62 -98.20
C THR A 448 -9.04 7.64 -98.48
N THR A 449 -9.25 7.28 -99.74
CA THR A 449 -10.45 6.54 -100.19
C THR A 449 -10.13 5.20 -100.84
N VAL A 450 -8.92 5.02 -101.37
CA VAL A 450 -8.50 3.75 -102.01
C VAL A 450 -7.44 3.05 -101.18
N ALA A 451 -7.56 1.73 -101.03
CA ALA A 451 -6.56 0.92 -100.37
C ALA A 451 -5.25 0.90 -101.17
N ALA A 452 -4.11 1.07 -100.50
CA ALA A 452 -2.83 1.04 -101.21
C ALA A 452 -2.53 -0.34 -101.80
N ASN A 453 -2.01 -0.35 -103.02
CA ASN A 453 -1.55 -1.54 -103.73
C ASN A 453 -0.01 -1.68 -103.73
N SER A 454 0.71 -0.65 -103.28
CA SER A 454 2.17 -0.61 -103.15
C SER A 454 2.59 -0.32 -101.70
N THR A 455 3.84 -0.64 -101.33
CA THR A 455 4.39 -0.36 -100.00
C THR A 455 4.49 1.15 -99.72
N LEU A 456 4.85 1.93 -100.74
CA LEU A 456 4.70 3.38 -100.79
C LEU A 456 3.78 3.72 -101.96
N GLN A 457 2.64 4.34 -101.68
CA GLN A 457 1.72 4.86 -102.69
C GLN A 457 1.53 6.36 -102.51
N VAL A 458 1.85 7.13 -103.55
CA VAL A 458 1.64 8.58 -103.59
C VAL A 458 0.55 8.87 -104.60
N ALA A 459 -0.61 9.31 -104.12
CA ALA A 459 -1.73 9.74 -104.94
C ALA A 459 -1.65 11.26 -105.14
N GLY A 460 -0.70 11.66 -105.97
CA GLY A 460 -0.36 13.06 -106.23
C GLY A 460 1.06 13.19 -106.75
N SER A 461 1.59 14.41 -106.74
CA SER A 461 2.96 14.70 -107.16
C SER A 461 3.97 14.41 -106.04
N LEU A 462 5.18 13.97 -106.42
CA LEU A 462 6.33 13.85 -105.53
C LEU A 462 7.31 15.00 -105.80
N SER A 463 7.69 15.73 -104.75
CA SER A 463 8.76 16.73 -104.84
C SER A 463 10.08 16.09 -104.44
N LEU A 464 11.07 16.14 -105.33
CA LEU A 464 12.39 15.56 -105.15
C LEU A 464 13.46 16.65 -105.33
N ASN A 465 14.60 16.48 -104.66
CA ASN A 465 15.70 17.44 -104.77
C ASN A 465 16.27 17.50 -106.20
N ILE A 466 16.43 18.71 -106.73
CA ILE A 466 16.99 18.96 -108.04
C ILE A 466 18.10 20.02 -107.93
N VAL A 467 19.28 19.71 -108.44
CA VAL A 467 20.44 20.60 -108.42
C VAL A 467 20.92 20.88 -109.83
N THR A 468 21.33 22.13 -110.08
CA THR A 468 21.90 22.55 -111.37
C THR A 468 23.35 22.95 -111.18
N GLN A 469 24.24 22.44 -112.04
CA GLN A 469 25.68 22.63 -111.95
C GLN A 469 26.26 23.05 -113.31
N ASN A 470 27.33 23.85 -113.27
CA ASN A 470 28.06 24.37 -114.43
C ASN A 470 29.58 24.10 -114.35
N ALA A 471 29.98 23.20 -113.45
CA ALA A 471 31.33 22.74 -113.21
C ALA A 471 31.30 21.24 -112.87
N ASN A 472 32.48 20.60 -112.76
CA ASN A 472 32.57 19.22 -112.28
C ASN A 472 31.89 19.09 -110.91
N TYR A 473 31.08 18.04 -110.73
CA TYR A 473 30.25 17.88 -109.55
C TYR A 473 30.34 16.45 -108.99
N THR A 474 30.42 16.32 -107.67
CA THR A 474 30.28 15.03 -107.00
C THR A 474 28.89 14.96 -106.39
N MET A 475 28.15 13.91 -106.69
CA MET A 475 26.82 13.66 -106.12
C MET A 475 26.87 13.67 -104.59
N THR A 476 25.81 14.17 -103.97
CA THR A 476 25.58 14.10 -102.52
C THR A 476 24.42 13.16 -102.19
N ASP A 477 24.30 12.73 -100.92
CA ASP A 477 23.19 11.88 -100.47
C ASP A 477 21.82 12.56 -100.57
N ASN A 478 21.77 13.87 -100.78
CA ASN A 478 20.53 14.63 -100.98
C ASN A 478 20.09 14.69 -102.44
N ASP A 479 20.94 14.37 -103.41
CA ASP A 479 20.63 14.55 -104.82
C ASP A 479 19.67 13.47 -105.35
N ASN A 480 18.69 13.91 -106.14
CA ASN A 480 17.84 13.02 -106.93
C ASN A 480 17.94 13.29 -108.44
N THR A 481 17.94 14.56 -108.83
CA THR A 481 18.19 14.98 -110.21
C THR A 481 19.34 15.98 -110.27
N ILE A 482 20.35 15.70 -111.10
CA ILE A 482 21.51 16.55 -111.34
C ILE A 482 21.44 17.06 -112.78
N LEU A 483 21.29 18.37 -112.94
CA LEU A 483 21.32 19.05 -114.23
C LEU A 483 22.72 19.61 -114.47
N MET A 484 23.35 19.22 -115.57
CA MET A 484 24.73 19.58 -115.92
C MET A 484 24.76 20.45 -117.16
N ASN A 485 25.18 21.70 -116.99
CA ASN A 485 25.36 22.65 -118.09
C ASN A 485 26.82 22.65 -118.56
N CYS A 486 27.09 21.96 -119.67
CA CYS A 486 28.43 21.84 -120.28
C CYS A 486 28.75 23.01 -121.23
N ALA A 487 28.07 24.16 -121.10
CA ALA A 487 28.32 25.34 -121.95
C ALA A 487 29.78 25.82 -121.89
N SER A 488 30.46 25.66 -120.75
CA SER A 488 31.84 26.09 -120.50
C SER A 488 32.91 25.09 -120.98
N GLY A 489 32.58 23.81 -121.16
CA GLY A 489 33.54 22.75 -121.52
C GLY A 489 32.99 21.35 -121.25
N ASP A 490 33.82 20.32 -121.46
CA ASP A 490 33.51 18.98 -120.97
C ASP A 490 33.41 19.00 -119.44
N LEU A 491 32.34 18.41 -118.89
CA LEU A 491 32.13 18.32 -117.45
C LEU A 491 32.00 16.87 -117.00
N THR A 492 32.32 16.62 -115.74
CA THR A 492 32.22 15.31 -115.10
C THR A 492 31.27 15.35 -113.90
N VAL A 493 30.35 14.38 -113.84
CA VAL A 493 29.62 14.02 -112.61
C VAL A 493 30.25 12.77 -112.01
N THR A 494 30.72 12.86 -110.77
CA THR A 494 31.18 11.71 -109.99
C THR A 494 30.03 11.21 -109.12
N LEU A 495 29.58 9.98 -109.34
CA LEU A 495 28.54 9.35 -108.53
C LEU A 495 29.11 8.94 -107.16
N LEU A 496 28.26 8.98 -106.12
CA LEU A 496 28.59 8.34 -104.85
C LEU A 496 28.75 6.83 -105.04
N SER A 497 29.46 6.20 -104.11
CA SER A 497 29.65 4.75 -104.09
C SER A 497 28.29 4.04 -104.10
N ALA A 498 28.09 3.17 -105.09
CA ALA A 498 26.97 2.23 -105.18
C ALA A 498 26.92 1.28 -103.99
N VAL A 499 28.06 0.96 -103.38
CA VAL A 499 28.14 0.10 -102.18
C VAL A 499 27.27 0.65 -101.06
N ASN A 500 26.46 -0.23 -100.47
CA ASN A 500 25.47 0.07 -99.43
C ASN A 500 24.34 1.03 -99.85
N ARG A 501 24.12 1.27 -101.15
CA ARG A 501 23.04 2.12 -101.69
C ARG A 501 22.07 1.38 -102.62
N LYS A 502 21.87 0.08 -102.41
CA LYS A 502 20.96 -0.76 -103.21
C LYS A 502 19.58 -0.11 -103.36
N GLY A 503 19.12 0.00 -104.60
CA GLY A 503 17.84 0.59 -104.97
C GLY A 503 17.85 2.11 -105.13
N ARG A 504 18.94 2.82 -104.77
CA ARG A 504 19.06 4.27 -104.95
C ARG A 504 18.97 4.63 -106.42
N VAL A 505 18.09 5.56 -106.76
CA VAL A 505 17.88 6.08 -108.12
C VAL A 505 18.38 7.52 -108.21
N ILE A 506 19.14 7.83 -109.27
CA ILE A 506 19.65 9.17 -109.58
C ILE A 506 19.42 9.46 -111.06
N THR A 507 19.03 10.70 -111.39
CA THR A 507 18.96 11.16 -112.79
C THR A 507 20.04 12.18 -113.04
N VAL A 508 20.83 11.99 -114.10
CA VAL A 508 21.83 12.94 -114.57
C VAL A 508 21.43 13.42 -115.96
N LYS A 509 21.28 14.72 -116.13
CA LYS A 509 20.82 15.33 -117.39
C LYS A 509 21.81 16.36 -117.89
N LYS A 510 22.20 16.27 -119.16
CA LYS A 510 22.91 17.34 -119.84
C LYS A 510 21.91 18.40 -120.29
N ILE A 511 22.14 19.66 -119.94
CA ILE A 511 21.23 20.78 -120.22
C ILE A 511 21.85 21.90 -121.07
N GLY A 512 23.04 21.71 -121.61
CA GLY A 512 23.69 22.68 -122.50
C GLY A 512 25.13 22.28 -122.83
N GLY A 513 25.69 22.82 -123.92
CA GLY A 513 27.09 22.57 -124.31
C GLY A 513 27.38 22.60 -125.81
N THR A 514 26.58 21.93 -126.64
CA THR A 514 26.87 21.36 -127.98
C THR A 514 27.41 19.92 -127.94
N LEU A 515 27.33 19.23 -129.10
CA LEU A 515 27.79 17.85 -129.29
C LEU A 515 29.30 17.64 -129.07
N ALA A 516 30.10 18.69 -129.26
CA ALA A 516 31.55 18.65 -129.06
C ALA A 516 31.95 18.68 -127.58
N LYS A 517 31.01 19.03 -126.68
CA LYS A 517 31.21 19.10 -125.24
C LYS A 517 30.40 18.00 -124.58
N SER A 518 31.07 16.97 -124.11
CA SER A 518 30.49 15.80 -123.47
C SER A 518 30.26 16.03 -121.97
N LEU A 519 29.23 15.37 -121.45
CA LEU A 519 29.08 15.16 -120.02
C LEU A 519 29.54 13.74 -119.70
N LYS A 520 30.62 13.62 -118.93
CA LYS A 520 31.11 12.35 -118.42
C LYS A 520 30.46 12.04 -117.07
N ILE A 521 29.95 10.83 -116.89
CA ILE A 521 29.49 10.30 -115.61
C ILE A 521 30.49 9.23 -115.20
N VAL A 522 31.03 9.30 -113.98
CA VAL A 522 32.03 8.36 -113.47
C VAL A 522 31.63 7.86 -112.09
N THR A 523 32.13 6.69 -111.70
CA THR A 523 32.02 6.17 -110.32
C THR A 523 33.12 6.75 -109.43
N SER A 524 32.91 6.70 -108.11
CA SER A 524 33.88 7.21 -107.10
C SER A 524 34.87 6.15 -106.61
N SER A 525 34.76 4.91 -107.08
CA SER A 525 35.60 3.77 -106.67
C SER A 525 35.70 2.74 -107.81
N SER A 526 36.05 1.49 -107.53
CA SER A 526 36.15 0.37 -108.50
C SER A 526 34.80 -0.18 -108.96
N GLU A 527 33.74 0.63 -108.90
CA GLU A 527 32.38 0.25 -109.27
C GLU A 527 32.16 0.55 -110.75
N ASN A 528 31.25 -0.18 -111.38
CA ASN A 528 30.91 0.02 -112.77
C ASN A 528 29.59 0.79 -112.94
N ILE A 529 29.47 1.47 -114.07
CA ILE A 529 28.22 1.87 -114.71
C ILE A 529 28.01 0.87 -115.85
N GLU A 530 27.00 0.01 -115.74
CA GLU A 530 26.88 -1.20 -116.57
C GLU A 530 28.14 -2.07 -116.47
N ASP A 531 28.86 -2.27 -117.57
CA ASP A 531 30.11 -3.02 -117.67
C ASP A 531 31.37 -2.12 -117.75
N GLY A 532 31.20 -0.79 -117.71
CA GLY A 532 32.28 0.19 -117.82
C GLY A 532 32.50 1.03 -116.55
N THR A 533 33.59 1.80 -116.47
CA THR A 533 33.87 2.71 -115.33
C THR A 533 33.32 4.13 -115.53
N ASP A 534 32.82 4.44 -116.74
CA ASP A 534 32.26 5.73 -117.09
C ASP A 534 31.15 5.62 -118.14
N TYR A 535 30.38 6.70 -118.28
CA TYR A 535 29.32 6.85 -119.29
C TYR A 535 29.28 8.28 -119.82
N PHE A 536 29.14 8.47 -121.13
CA PHE A 536 29.14 9.79 -121.75
C PHE A 536 27.76 10.17 -122.30
N ILE A 537 27.36 11.43 -122.07
CA ILE A 537 26.22 12.08 -122.71
C ILE A 537 26.74 13.19 -123.64
N TYR A 538 26.57 13.02 -124.95
CA TYR A 538 26.97 14.03 -125.94
C TYR A 538 25.81 14.98 -126.33
N ASN A 539 24.60 14.45 -126.45
CA ASN A 539 23.44 15.23 -126.87
C ASN A 539 22.95 16.15 -125.75
N ASP A 540 22.77 17.44 -126.05
CA ASP A 540 22.10 18.35 -125.13
C ASP A 540 20.65 17.89 -124.87
N TRP A 541 20.13 18.21 -123.69
CA TRP A 541 18.76 17.91 -123.27
C TRP A 541 18.44 16.43 -123.07
N THR A 542 19.44 15.57 -123.12
CA THR A 542 19.32 14.13 -122.83
C THR A 542 19.77 13.80 -121.41
N PHE A 543 19.24 12.71 -120.88
CA PHE A 543 19.49 12.27 -119.51
C PHE A 543 19.70 10.77 -119.45
N VAL A 544 20.28 10.31 -118.35
CA VAL A 544 20.18 8.92 -117.94
C VAL A 544 19.70 8.86 -116.51
N THR A 545 18.91 7.85 -116.20
CA THR A 545 18.55 7.50 -114.82
C THR A 545 19.29 6.22 -114.48
N LEU A 546 20.09 6.28 -113.42
CA LEU A 546 20.84 5.15 -112.92
C LEU A 546 20.23 4.63 -111.62
N GLN A 547 20.31 3.32 -111.40
CA GLN A 547 19.93 2.67 -110.15
C GLN A 547 21.04 1.77 -109.65
N SER A 548 21.38 1.88 -108.36
CA SER A 548 22.39 1.01 -107.73
C SER A 548 21.79 -0.35 -107.37
N ASP A 549 22.52 -1.44 -107.59
CA ASP A 549 22.18 -2.78 -107.08
C ASP A 549 22.80 -3.08 -105.69
N GLY A 550 23.57 -2.13 -105.16
CA GLY A 550 24.35 -2.27 -103.93
C GLY A 550 25.84 -2.55 -104.16
N ALA A 551 26.30 -2.65 -105.41
CA ALA A 551 27.70 -2.83 -105.80
C ALA A 551 28.08 -2.01 -107.05
N ASN A 552 27.19 -1.90 -108.04
CA ASN A 552 27.37 -1.17 -109.30
C ASN A 552 26.14 -0.30 -109.61
N TRP A 553 26.27 0.58 -110.61
CA TRP A 553 25.20 1.42 -111.16
C TRP A 553 24.70 0.86 -112.49
N PHE A 554 23.38 0.81 -112.68
CA PHE A 554 22.74 0.38 -113.94
C PHE A 554 21.88 1.49 -114.51
N ILE A 555 21.93 1.71 -115.82
CA ILE A 555 21.09 2.66 -116.53
C ILE A 555 19.72 2.02 -116.77
N ILE A 556 18.72 2.51 -116.05
CA ILE A 556 17.35 1.97 -116.11
C ILE A 556 16.44 2.77 -117.05
N ARG A 557 16.89 3.95 -117.51
CA ARG A 557 16.18 4.82 -118.44
C ARG A 557 17.16 5.80 -119.10
N HIS A 558 17.02 6.06 -120.40
CA HIS A 558 17.80 7.07 -121.14
C HIS A 558 17.01 7.65 -122.32
#